data_AF-A0A7V3AIA0-F1
#
_entry.id   AF-A0A7V3AIA0-F1
#
_cell.length_a   1.000
_cell.length_b   1.000
_cell.length_c   1.000
_cell.angle_alpha   90.00
_cell.angle_beta   90.00
_cell.angle_gamma   90.00
#
_symmetry.space_group_name_H-M   'P 1'
#
loop_
_entity.id
_entity.type
_entity.pdbx_description
1 polymer ?
#
loop_
_entity_poly.entity_id
_entity_poly.type
_entity_poly.pdbx_seq_one_letter_code
_entity_poly.pdbx_strand_id
1 'polypeptide(L)'
;MMTVVTGKAQIVVSRKAQPLHPVTKKVADNLAGIDAIRLVKVIPGFLQASSEVVGPRRMPVTKPGHPSAIGVSLIVEEDREEIQFYEITSAVKGYGSRMVEAVLHAMPKKWKAIVVMDWSDGFWKAMRRRHRRIVLM
;
A
#
# COMPACT_ATOMS: atom_id res chain seq x y z
N MET A 1 -15.86 0.23 13.05
CA MET A 1 -15.10 0.43 11.81
C MET A 1 -16.01 1.16 10.85
N MET A 2 -15.45 2.05 10.02
CA MET A 2 -16.16 2.57 8.85
C MET A 2 -15.77 1.73 7.66
N THR A 3 -16.75 1.37 6.84
CA THR A 3 -16.51 0.61 5.61
C THR A 3 -17.06 1.40 4.44
N VAL A 4 -16.24 1.57 3.41
CA VAL A 4 -16.61 2.18 2.13
C VAL A 4 -16.34 1.17 1.04
N VAL A 5 -17.23 1.04 0.07
CA VAL A 5 -17.00 0.19 -1.11
C VAL A 5 -16.63 1.09 -2.28
N THR A 6 -15.49 0.80 -2.91
CA THR A 6 -15.01 1.51 -4.11
C THR A 6 -14.76 0.47 -5.20
N GLY A 7 -15.61 0.45 -6.23
CA GLY A 7 -15.57 -0.59 -7.25
C GLY A 7 -15.73 -1.99 -6.65
N LYS A 8 -14.73 -2.86 -6.84
CA LYS A 8 -14.70 -4.22 -6.28
C LYS A 8 -13.99 -4.32 -4.92
N ALA A 9 -13.40 -3.23 -4.45
CA ALA A 9 -12.62 -3.20 -3.22
C ALA A 9 -13.44 -2.64 -2.04
N GLN A 10 -13.24 -3.22 -0.86
CA GLN A 10 -13.72 -2.66 0.40
C GLN A 10 -12.58 -1.87 1.06
N ILE A 11 -12.85 -0.64 1.50
CA ILE A 11 -11.95 0.14 2.35
C ILE A 11 -12.50 0.09 3.77
N VAL A 12 -11.75 -0.50 4.69
CA VAL A 12 -12.12 -0.65 6.10
C VAL A 12 -11.20 0.19 6.97
N VAL A 13 -11.79 1.16 7.67
CA VAL A 13 -11.07 2.11 8.51
C VAL A 13 -11.40 1.85 9.98
N SER A 14 -10.38 1.67 10.80
CA SER A 14 -10.56 1.55 12.25
C SER A 14 -11.01 2.89 12.86
N ARG A 15 -11.82 2.87 13.93
CA ARG A 15 -12.28 4.09 14.60
C ARG A 15 -11.11 4.97 15.08
N LYS A 16 -10.01 4.34 15.53
CA LYS A 16 -8.81 5.05 16.02
C LYS A 16 -8.00 5.74 14.91
N ALA A 17 -8.22 5.37 13.65
CA ALA A 17 -7.58 6.00 12.50
C ALA A 17 -8.42 7.15 11.93
N GLN A 18 -9.52 7.54 12.60
CA GLN A 18 -10.40 8.62 12.15
C GLN A 18 -10.14 9.92 12.93
N PRO A 19 -10.19 11.09 12.26
CA PRO A 19 -10.29 11.26 10.80
C PRO A 19 -9.00 10.83 10.08
N LEU A 20 -9.11 10.42 8.81
CA LEU A 20 -7.94 10.08 7.99
C LEU A 20 -7.26 11.34 7.48
N HIS A 21 -5.93 11.37 7.53
CA HIS A 21 -5.15 12.38 6.82
C HIS A 21 -5.43 12.30 5.30
N PRO A 22 -5.44 13.44 4.57
CA PRO A 22 -5.78 13.47 3.15
C PRO A 22 -4.91 12.55 2.29
N VAL A 23 -3.61 12.43 2.59
CA VAL A 23 -2.70 11.54 1.86
C VAL A 23 -3.07 10.08 2.11
N THR A 24 -3.29 9.69 3.37
CA THR A 24 -3.70 8.34 3.75
C THR A 24 -5.01 7.94 3.09
N LYS A 25 -5.99 8.86 3.06
CA LYS A 25 -7.24 8.66 2.34
C LYS A 25 -7.01 8.44 0.84
N LYS A 26 -6.21 9.29 0.20
CA LYS A 26 -5.94 9.21 -1.24
C LYS A 26 -5.15 7.94 -1.62
N VAL A 27 -4.23 7.49 -0.77
CA VAL A 27 -3.53 6.20 -0.93
C VAL A 27 -4.54 5.05 -0.88
N ALA A 28 -5.44 5.06 0.11
CA ALA A 28 -6.45 4.02 0.25
C ALA A 28 -7.37 3.96 -0.99
N ASP A 29 -7.84 5.12 -1.45
CA ASP A 29 -8.70 5.24 -2.62
C ASP A 29 -7.98 4.77 -3.90
N ASN A 30 -6.73 5.18 -4.12
CA ASN A 30 -5.94 4.79 -5.29
C ASN A 30 -5.66 3.27 -5.32
N LEU A 31 -5.32 2.67 -4.17
CA LEU A 31 -5.09 1.23 -4.07
C LEU A 31 -6.39 0.44 -4.28
N ALA A 32 -7.51 0.92 -3.74
CA ALA A 32 -8.83 0.33 -3.97
C ALA A 32 -9.25 0.40 -5.46
N GLY A 33 -8.73 1.36 -6.22
CA GLY A 33 -8.94 1.47 -7.66
C GLY A 33 -8.17 0.45 -8.52
N ILE A 34 -7.24 -0.31 -7.94
CA ILE A 34 -6.55 -1.39 -8.65
C ILE A 34 -7.49 -2.60 -8.73
N ASP A 35 -7.75 -3.08 -9.95
CA ASP A 35 -8.74 -4.11 -10.27
C ASP A 35 -8.55 -5.45 -9.54
N ALA A 36 -7.31 -5.79 -9.17
CA ALA A 36 -7.01 -6.98 -8.38
C ALA A 36 -7.29 -6.83 -6.87
N ILE A 37 -7.28 -5.60 -6.35
CA ILE A 37 -7.39 -5.34 -4.91
C ILE A 37 -8.85 -5.54 -4.46
N ARG A 38 -9.02 -6.26 -3.34
CA ARG A 38 -10.34 -6.59 -2.78
C ARG A 38 -10.57 -5.98 -1.41
N LEU A 39 -9.51 -5.77 -0.64
CA LEU A 39 -9.58 -5.15 0.66
C LEU A 39 -8.43 -4.16 0.83
N VAL A 40 -8.77 -2.94 1.26
CA VAL A 40 -7.86 -1.97 1.85
C VAL A 40 -8.25 -1.81 3.32
N LYS A 41 -7.28 -1.92 4.21
CA LYS A 41 -7.46 -1.83 5.65
C LYS A 41 -6.58 -0.73 6.21
N VAL A 42 -7.17 0.20 6.95
CA VAL A 42 -6.48 1.35 7.53
C VAL A 42 -6.62 1.33 9.05
N ILE A 43 -5.48 1.29 9.74
CA ILE A 43 -5.34 1.39 11.19
C ILE A 43 -4.33 2.52 11.50
N PRO A 44 -4.20 2.97 12.76
CA PRO A 44 -3.27 4.05 13.08
C PRO A 44 -1.84 3.74 12.61
N GLY A 45 -1.27 4.63 11.79
CA GLY A 45 0.09 4.50 11.24
C GLY A 45 0.29 3.40 10.20
N PHE A 46 -0.74 2.64 9.82
CA PHE A 46 -0.59 1.49 8.93
C PHE A 46 -1.73 1.34 7.93
N LEU A 47 -1.37 1.08 6.67
CA LEU A 47 -2.31 0.83 5.59
C LEU A 47 -1.91 -0.44 4.85
N GLN A 48 -2.85 -1.36 4.66
CA GLN A 48 -2.63 -2.59 3.91
C GLN A 48 -3.67 -2.74 2.82
N ALA A 49 -3.26 -3.19 1.64
CA ALA A 49 -4.16 -3.52 0.55
C ALA A 49 -3.78 -4.88 -0.03
N SER A 50 -4.77 -5.72 -0.36
CA SER A 50 -4.50 -7.00 -1.01
C SER A 50 -5.71 -7.53 -1.80
N SER A 51 -5.41 -8.40 -2.77
CA SER A 51 -6.38 -9.29 -3.42
C SER A 51 -6.90 -10.38 -2.50
N GLU A 52 -6.13 -10.74 -1.46
CA GLU A 52 -6.38 -11.86 -0.56
C GLU A 52 -6.32 -11.44 0.92
N VAL A 53 -7.03 -12.19 1.76
CA VAL A 53 -7.04 -11.97 3.22
C VAL A 53 -6.87 -13.28 3.96
N VAL A 54 -6.27 -13.22 5.15
CA VAL A 54 -6.05 -14.37 6.03
C VAL A 54 -6.70 -14.17 7.40
N GLY A 55 -7.22 -15.29 7.95
CA GLY A 55 -7.72 -15.38 9.31
C GLY A 55 -9.04 -14.62 9.57
N PRO A 56 -9.58 -14.74 10.80
CA PRO A 56 -10.90 -14.19 11.16
C PRO A 56 -10.94 -12.66 11.13
N ARG A 57 -9.78 -12.00 11.28
CA ARG A 57 -9.67 -10.53 11.22
C ARG A 57 -9.51 -9.99 9.79
N ARG A 58 -9.59 -10.88 8.79
CA ARG A 58 -9.43 -10.59 7.35
C ARG A 58 -8.19 -9.70 7.11
N MET A 59 -7.02 -10.18 7.51
CA MET A 59 -5.78 -9.42 7.36
C MET A 59 -5.31 -9.49 5.89
N PRO A 60 -5.07 -8.35 5.19
CA PRO A 60 -4.55 -8.39 3.83
C PRO A 60 -3.21 -9.14 3.73
N VAL A 61 -3.07 -9.99 2.72
CA VAL A 61 -1.84 -10.77 2.49
C VAL A 61 -0.83 -9.93 1.69
N THR A 62 0.32 -9.64 2.29
CA THR A 62 1.35 -8.75 1.74
C THR A 62 2.76 -9.35 1.72
N LYS A 63 2.92 -10.51 2.36
CA LYS A 63 4.22 -11.19 2.50
C LYS A 63 4.85 -11.47 1.12
N PRO A 64 6.12 -11.09 0.90
CA PRO A 64 6.83 -11.38 -0.34
C PRO A 64 6.84 -12.88 -0.66
N GLY A 65 6.73 -13.21 -1.95
CA GLY A 65 6.75 -14.60 -2.43
C GLY A 65 5.46 -15.39 -2.26
N HIS A 66 4.36 -14.77 -1.82
CA HIS A 66 3.05 -15.44 -1.78
C HIS A 66 2.63 -15.91 -3.19
N PRO A 67 2.15 -17.16 -3.36
CA PRO A 67 1.96 -17.77 -4.69
C PRO A 67 0.90 -17.11 -5.56
N SER A 68 -0.08 -16.44 -4.95
CA SER A 68 -1.24 -15.87 -5.66
C SER A 68 -1.57 -14.42 -5.30
N ALA A 69 -0.98 -13.88 -4.23
CA ALA A 69 -1.44 -12.60 -3.70
C ALA A 69 -0.83 -11.42 -4.45
N ILE A 70 -1.62 -10.36 -4.56
CA ILE A 70 -1.20 -9.03 -4.98
C ILE A 70 -1.52 -8.12 -3.81
N GLY A 71 -0.49 -7.64 -3.10
CA GLY A 71 -0.71 -6.82 -1.92
C GLY A 71 0.49 -6.00 -1.49
N VAL A 72 0.20 -4.96 -0.71
CA VAL A 72 1.17 -4.02 -0.15
C VAL A 72 0.80 -3.65 1.27
N SER A 73 1.80 -3.55 2.14
CA SER A 73 1.67 -3.00 3.50
C SER A 73 2.57 -1.78 3.64
N LEU A 74 2.00 -0.72 4.21
CA LEU A 74 2.61 0.59 4.32
C LEU A 74 2.61 1.04 5.76
N ILE A 75 3.74 1.56 6.23
CA ILE A 75 3.79 2.41 7.42
C ILE A 75 3.62 3.85 6.93
N VAL A 76 2.70 4.59 7.54
CA VAL A 76 2.40 5.97 7.16
C VAL A 76 2.80 6.87 8.31
N GLU A 77 3.88 7.64 8.10
CA GLU A 77 4.41 8.59 9.07
C GLU A 77 4.05 10.01 8.62
N GLU A 78 2.82 10.41 8.93
CA GLU A 78 2.23 11.67 8.46
C GLU A 78 3.04 12.89 8.90
N ASP A 79 3.53 12.90 10.15
CA ASP A 79 4.35 13.98 10.72
C ASP A 79 5.73 14.12 10.05
N ARG A 80 6.24 13.03 9.47
CA ARG A 80 7.52 13.00 8.74
C ARG A 80 7.34 13.14 7.23
N GLU A 81 6.10 13.16 6.77
CA GLU A 81 5.77 13.20 5.34
C GLU A 81 6.34 12.00 4.58
N GLU A 82 6.33 10.84 5.24
CA GLU A 82 6.95 9.61 4.76
C GLU A 82 5.93 8.48 4.66
N ILE A 83 6.04 7.70 3.58
CA ILE A 83 5.36 6.41 3.44
C ILE A 83 6.43 5.36 3.25
N GLN A 84 6.53 4.43 4.19
CA GLN A 84 7.43 3.30 4.07
C GLN A 84 6.68 2.10 3.49
N PHE A 85 7.24 1.51 2.44
CA PHE A 85 6.82 0.21 1.95
C PHE A 85 7.40 -0.87 2.86
N TYR A 86 6.55 -1.43 3.73
CA TYR A 86 6.95 -2.44 4.69
C TYR A 86 7.04 -3.82 4.02
N GLU A 87 6.00 -4.22 3.29
CA GLU A 87 6.01 -5.40 2.43
C GLU A 87 5.28 -5.12 1.11
N ILE A 88 5.67 -5.84 0.08
CA ILE A 88 4.96 -5.88 -1.19
C ILE A 88 5.09 -7.29 -1.79
N THR A 89 3.99 -7.77 -2.38
CA THR A 89 3.96 -9.05 -3.09
C THR A 89 3.07 -8.96 -4.31
N SER A 90 3.42 -9.67 -5.37
CA SER A 90 2.69 -9.63 -6.63
C SER A 90 2.92 -10.91 -7.41
N ALA A 91 1.98 -11.86 -7.29
CA ALA A 91 2.02 -13.10 -8.06
C ALA A 91 1.83 -12.88 -9.57
N VAL A 92 1.19 -11.77 -9.97
CA VAL A 92 0.99 -11.41 -11.37
C VAL A 92 1.88 -10.22 -11.73
N LYS A 93 2.66 -10.36 -12.81
CA LYS A 93 3.58 -9.31 -13.29
C LYS A 93 2.82 -7.99 -13.55
N GLY A 94 3.46 -6.87 -13.18
CA GLY A 94 2.95 -5.52 -13.41
C GLY A 94 2.17 -4.91 -12.24
N TYR A 95 1.52 -5.72 -11.40
CA TYR A 95 0.75 -5.19 -10.27
C TYR A 95 1.63 -4.58 -9.17
N GLY A 96 2.84 -5.10 -8.93
CA GLY A 96 3.81 -4.46 -8.04
C GLY A 96 4.08 -2.99 -8.41
N SER A 97 4.35 -2.71 -9.69
CA SER A 97 4.54 -1.33 -10.16
C SER A 97 3.28 -0.49 -10.02
N ARG A 98 2.10 -1.04 -10.36
CA ARG A 98 0.82 -0.33 -10.21
C ARG A 98 0.51 0.05 -8.77
N MET A 99 0.82 -0.82 -7.80
CA MET A 99 0.67 -0.50 -6.37
C MET A 99 1.61 0.62 -5.94
N VAL A 100 2.88 0.58 -6.35
CA VAL A 100 3.83 1.65 -6.05
C VAL A 100 3.39 2.98 -6.68
N GLU A 101 2.99 2.98 -7.94
CA GLU A 101 2.50 4.18 -8.63
C GLU A 101 1.23 4.75 -7.97
N ALA A 102 0.28 3.89 -7.57
CA ALA A 102 -0.93 4.29 -6.86
C ALA A 102 -0.60 5.05 -5.56
N VAL A 103 0.38 4.58 -4.79
CA VAL A 103 0.88 5.26 -3.58
C VAL A 103 1.58 6.57 -3.94
N LEU A 104 2.50 6.56 -4.90
CA LEU A 104 3.26 7.74 -5.30
C LEU A 104 2.39 8.87 -5.88
N HIS A 105 1.29 8.56 -6.55
CA HIS A 105 0.34 9.55 -7.08
C HIS A 105 -0.52 10.20 -5.99
N ALA A 106 -0.65 9.56 -4.83
CA ALA A 106 -1.33 10.15 -3.68
C ALA A 106 -0.44 11.14 -2.90
N MET A 107 0.88 10.95 -2.97
CA MET A 107 1.87 11.74 -2.24
C MET A 107 2.12 13.13 -2.83
N PRO A 108 2.08 14.21 -2.02
CA PRO A 108 2.61 15.52 -2.37
C PRO A 108 4.09 15.48 -2.78
N LYS A 109 4.58 16.54 -3.44
CA LYS A 109 5.96 16.58 -3.99
C LYS A 109 7.06 16.37 -2.93
N LYS A 110 6.85 16.88 -1.72
CA LYS A 110 7.83 16.84 -0.61
C LYS A 110 7.85 15.50 0.14
N TRP A 111 6.82 14.68 -0.04
CA TRP A 111 6.73 13.38 0.62
C TRP A 111 7.71 12.38 0.02
N LYS A 112 8.24 11.49 0.84
CA LYS A 112 9.18 10.44 0.42
C LYS A 112 8.55 9.06 0.53
N ALA A 113 8.90 8.20 -0.42
CA ALA A 113 8.60 6.78 -0.37
C ALA A 113 9.84 6.05 0.11
N ILE A 114 9.78 5.45 1.29
CA ILE A 114 10.93 4.80 1.92
C ILE A 114 10.83 3.28 1.72
N VAL A 115 11.95 2.65 1.39
CA VAL A 115 12.09 1.19 1.37
C VAL A 115 13.30 0.85 2.23
N VAL A 116 13.05 0.24 3.38
CA VAL A 116 14.11 -0.11 4.35
C VAL A 116 14.69 -1.49 4.09
N MET A 117 13.89 -2.42 3.54
CA MET A 117 14.37 -3.76 3.22
C MET A 117 13.90 -4.18 1.82
N ASP A 118 14.86 -4.47 0.94
CA ASP A 118 14.59 -4.97 -0.42
C ASP A 118 14.63 -6.50 -0.44
N TRP A 119 13.46 -7.12 -0.26
CA TRP A 119 13.25 -8.56 -0.44
C TRP A 119 12.75 -8.93 -1.85
N SER A 120 12.86 -8.01 -2.81
CA SER A 120 12.13 -8.05 -4.08
C SER A 120 13.03 -8.31 -5.30
N ASP A 121 14.24 -8.82 -5.07
CA ASP A 121 15.23 -9.18 -6.09
C ASP A 121 15.43 -8.10 -7.16
N GLY A 122 15.71 -6.87 -6.72
CA GLY A 122 16.00 -5.74 -7.61
C GLY A 122 14.79 -5.01 -8.18
N PHE A 123 13.55 -5.42 -7.85
CA PHE A 123 12.35 -4.66 -8.20
C PHE A 123 12.42 -3.21 -7.70
N TRP A 124 12.83 -2.98 -6.44
CA TRP A 124 12.95 -1.62 -5.91
C TRP A 124 14.04 -0.79 -6.59
N LYS A 125 15.14 -1.42 -7.01
CA LYS A 125 16.16 -0.75 -7.86
C LYS A 125 15.57 -0.30 -9.20
N ALA A 126 14.70 -1.10 -9.82
CA ALA A 126 14.01 -0.73 -11.04
C ALA A 126 13.00 0.41 -10.81
N MET A 127 12.24 0.36 -9.72
CA MET A 127 11.28 1.42 -9.37
C MET A 127 11.98 2.75 -9.07
N ARG A 128 13.09 2.76 -8.34
CA ARG A 128 13.87 3.99 -8.06
C ARG A 128 14.36 4.69 -9.33
N ARG A 129 14.76 3.93 -10.35
CA ARG A 129 15.20 4.51 -11.65
C ARG A 129 14.07 5.29 -12.34
N ARG A 130 12.81 4.88 -12.15
CA ARG A 130 11.62 5.52 -12.72
C ARG A 130 11.07 6.63 -11.82
N HIS A 131 11.23 6.50 -10.51
CA HIS A 131 10.67 7.43 -9.53
C HIS A 131 11.73 7.88 -8.53
N ARG A 132 12.26 9.09 -8.72
CA ARG A 132 13.31 9.69 -7.87
C ARG A 132 12.89 9.92 -6.40
N ARG A 133 11.59 9.86 -6.11
CA ARG A 133 11.04 9.99 -4.74
C ARG A 133 11.19 8.73 -3.89
N ILE A 134 11.58 7.61 -4.50
CA ILE A 134 11.85 6.37 -3.79
C ILE A 134 13.25 6.44 -3.20
N VAL A 135 13.34 6.37 -1.88
CA VAL A 135 14.58 6.28 -1.12
C VAL A 135 14.76 4.83 -0.70
N LEU A 136 15.85 4.22 -1.14
CA LEU A 136 16.29 2.91 -0.66
C LEU A 136 17.29 3.16 0.45
N MET A 137 17.02 2.65 1.64
CA MET A 137 17.93 2.71 2.79
C MET A 137 18.78 1.46 2.90
#